data_AF-A0A1W9UAD5-F1
#
_entry.id   AF-A0A1W9UAD5-F1
#
_cell.length_a   1.000
_cell.length_b   1.000
_cell.length_c   1.000
_cell.angle_alpha   90.00
_cell.angle_beta   90.00
_cell.angle_gamma   90.00
#
_symmetry.space_group_name_H-M   'P 1'
#
loop_
_entity.id
_entity.type
_entity.pdbx_description
1 polymer ?
#
loop_
_entity_poly.entity_id
_entity_poly.type
_entity_poly.pdbx_seq_one_letter_code
_entity_poly.pdbx_strand_id
1 'polypeptide(L)'
;MSLRPDSETEILGDTFHYRVPQSLAGQIKVGHLLIVPFGPVRAYGIVVALAPTSPVEKVRDIENLALPEPVLTPTQIALARWMRHEYLSTLTHCLYAMLPPGMILPPRTVYSLTAADDELPSKLSGTARAVAELLARRGPLRKTQIQYHLKLKGQTTNRALAQLRRRDLLKSESKLPPVGGHSRQVRFVRLLADDATIATARPLLGHDSAQARLLYHLASTGDPLPALDSICAAAKCSAGPVRALERRGWITLTPRQKTVIPLLPVEELARLAQEKSSRARRQAAILNYLSQHPGPVNWNLLRQAAGATTGAIRSLENDGLLRRVTQQPVVLLRLSRQEAKRRALELRGGEKQAAVLDLLRREGDQVWVS
;
A
#
# COMPACT_ATOMS: atom_id res chain seq x y z
N MET A 1 28.17 54.50 0.94
CA MET A 1 29.60 54.21 1.17
C MET A 1 29.96 53.02 0.29
N SER A 2 30.69 53.30 -0.79
CA SER A 2 31.11 52.33 -1.80
C SER A 2 32.20 51.43 -1.22
N LEU A 3 32.02 50.12 -1.30
CA LEU A 3 33.11 49.16 -1.21
C LEU A 3 32.91 48.16 -2.35
N ARG A 4 33.35 48.56 -3.54
CA ARG A 4 33.88 47.59 -4.50
C ARG A 4 35.13 46.98 -3.88
N PRO A 5 35.30 45.65 -3.90
CA PRO A 5 36.62 45.07 -4.00
C PRO A 5 36.89 44.83 -5.49
N ASP A 6 37.41 45.87 -6.15
CA ASP A 6 38.27 45.69 -7.32
C ASP A 6 39.63 45.22 -6.78
N SER A 7 39.80 43.91 -6.60
CA SER A 7 41.11 43.26 -6.49
C SER A 7 40.94 41.75 -6.61
N GLU A 8 41.42 41.20 -7.73
CA GLU A 8 41.64 39.79 -8.02
C GLU A 8 42.67 39.18 -7.07
N THR A 9 42.38 39.14 -5.76
CA THR A 9 43.05 38.21 -4.87
C THR A 9 42.24 36.93 -4.91
N GLU A 10 42.35 36.22 -6.02
CA GLU A 10 41.91 34.84 -6.15
C GLU A 10 42.59 34.08 -5.01
N ILE A 11 41.85 33.79 -3.93
CA ILE A 11 42.38 33.04 -2.79
C ILE A 11 42.86 31.70 -3.36
N LEU A 12 44.17 31.62 -3.56
CA LEU A 12 44.92 30.50 -4.08
C LEU A 12 44.57 29.28 -3.22
N GLY A 13 43.73 28.37 -3.72
CA GLY A 13 43.39 27.16 -2.96
C GLY A 13 42.14 26.38 -3.36
N ASP A 14 41.13 26.98 -4.00
CA ASP A 14 39.81 26.32 -4.16
C ASP A 14 39.43 25.93 -5.60
N THR A 15 40.16 26.39 -6.60
CA THR A 15 39.92 26.10 -8.02
C THR A 15 41.18 25.58 -8.70
N PHE A 16 40.99 24.80 -9.76
CA PHE A 16 42.08 24.22 -10.54
C PHE A 16 41.95 24.63 -12.00
N HIS A 17 43.07 24.99 -12.62
CA HIS A 17 43.12 25.36 -14.03
C HIS A 17 43.39 24.12 -14.90
N TYR A 18 42.58 23.96 -15.93
CA TYR A 18 42.72 22.92 -16.93
C TYR A 18 42.63 23.54 -18.33
N ARG A 19 43.34 22.96 -19.28
CA ARG A 19 43.26 23.37 -20.68
C ARG A 19 42.06 22.69 -21.35
N VAL A 20 41.32 23.47 -22.12
CA VAL A 20 40.25 22.97 -22.98
C VAL A 20 40.89 22.38 -24.24
N PRO A 21 40.82 21.06 -24.47
CA PRO A 21 41.35 20.47 -25.69
C PRO A 21 40.53 20.91 -26.90
N GLN A 22 41.14 20.91 -28.09
CA GLN A 22 40.49 21.32 -29.33
C GLN A 22 39.20 20.54 -29.63
N SER A 23 39.14 19.26 -29.22
CA SER A 23 37.95 18.41 -29.36
C SER A 23 36.72 18.90 -28.57
N LEU A 24 36.92 19.68 -27.51
CA LEU A 24 35.86 20.23 -26.66
C LEU A 24 35.68 21.74 -26.84
N ALA A 25 36.42 22.35 -27.77
CA ALA A 25 36.34 23.77 -28.04
C ALA A 25 34.91 24.16 -28.48
N GLY A 26 34.38 25.25 -27.90
CA GLY A 26 33.03 25.75 -28.16
C GLY A 26 31.87 24.97 -27.49
N GLN A 27 32.14 23.80 -26.90
CA GLN A 27 31.12 23.01 -26.21
C GLN A 27 31.05 23.35 -24.71
N ILE A 28 32.19 23.68 -24.10
CA ILE A 28 32.28 23.95 -22.67
C ILE A 28 31.77 25.36 -22.34
N LYS A 29 30.85 25.43 -21.38
CA LYS A 29 30.37 26.69 -20.77
C LYS A 29 30.46 26.63 -19.25
N VAL A 30 30.42 27.78 -18.59
CA VAL A 30 30.25 27.88 -17.14
C VAL A 30 29.04 27.04 -16.70
N GLY A 31 29.21 26.26 -15.63
CA GLY A 31 28.20 25.33 -15.11
C GLY A 31 28.28 23.90 -15.64
N HIS A 32 29.11 23.60 -16.64
CA HIS A 32 29.27 22.24 -17.12
C HIS A 32 29.96 21.32 -16.11
N LEU A 33 29.51 20.07 -16.07
CA LEU A 33 30.16 18.99 -15.35
C LEU A 33 31.16 18.28 -16.26
N LEU A 34 32.40 18.18 -15.80
CA LEU A 34 33.54 17.63 -16.55
C LEU A 34 34.14 16.43 -15.82
N ILE A 35 34.84 15.60 -16.58
CA ILE A 35 35.77 14.60 -16.06
C ILE A 35 37.19 15.13 -16.30
N VAL A 36 37.96 15.23 -15.22
CA VAL A 36 39.32 15.78 -15.24
C VAL A 36 40.31 14.87 -14.51
N PRO A 37 41.59 14.89 -14.91
CA PRO A 37 42.64 14.17 -14.20
C PRO A 37 43.03 14.96 -12.94
N PHE A 38 42.98 14.31 -11.77
CA PHE A 38 43.31 14.91 -10.49
C PHE A 38 44.30 14.03 -9.72
N GLY A 39 45.59 14.38 -9.78
CA GLY A 39 46.66 13.53 -9.25
C GLY A 39 46.67 12.15 -9.96
N PRO A 40 46.59 11.02 -9.22
CA PRO A 40 46.53 9.66 -9.77
C PRO A 40 45.10 9.18 -10.07
N VAL A 41 44.07 9.99 -9.82
CA VAL A 41 42.66 9.60 -10.01
C VAL A 41 41.96 10.51 -11.01
N ARG A 42 40.81 10.06 -11.51
CA ARG A 42 39.86 10.89 -12.26
C ARG A 42 38.85 11.47 -11.28
N ALA A 43 38.42 12.70 -11.51
CA ALA A 43 37.45 13.40 -10.67
C ALA A 43 36.39 14.12 -11.51
N TYR A 44 35.24 14.36 -10.90
CA TYR A 44 34.26 15.30 -11.42
C TYR A 44 34.65 16.73 -11.05
N GLY A 45 34.52 17.65 -12.00
CA GLY A 45 34.74 19.08 -11.80
C GLY A 45 33.63 19.91 -12.44
N ILE A 46 33.32 21.07 -11.85
CA ILE A 46 32.33 22.01 -12.38
C ILE A 46 33.07 23.24 -12.91
N VAL A 47 32.74 23.68 -14.13
CA VAL A 47 33.32 24.89 -14.71
C VAL A 47 32.75 26.11 -14.01
N VAL A 48 33.58 26.82 -13.24
CA VAL A 48 33.18 28.05 -12.53
C VAL A 48 33.55 29.34 -13.25
N ALA A 49 34.50 29.26 -14.18
CA ALA A 49 34.97 30.36 -15.02
C ALA A 49 35.70 29.80 -16.25
N LEU A 50 35.77 30.59 -17.32
CA LEU A 50 36.61 30.33 -18.48
C LEU A 50 37.50 31.55 -18.68
N ALA A 51 38.80 31.33 -18.90
CA ALA A 51 39.78 32.38 -19.11
C ALA A 51 40.63 32.05 -20.34
N PRO A 52 41.09 33.05 -21.11
CA PRO A 52 41.94 32.84 -22.27
C PRO A 52 43.36 32.38 -21.89
N THR A 53 43.80 32.69 -20.67
CA THR A 53 45.13 32.35 -20.14
C THR A 53 45.02 31.73 -18.75
N SER A 54 46.05 30.99 -18.36
CA SER A 54 46.17 30.37 -17.04
C SER A 54 47.31 31.03 -16.27
N PRO A 55 47.15 31.33 -14.97
CA PRO A 55 48.24 31.81 -14.11
C PRO A 55 49.26 30.69 -13.78
N VAL A 56 48.92 29.43 -14.09
CA VAL A 56 49.77 28.26 -13.87
C VAL A 56 50.45 27.85 -15.18
N GLU A 57 51.77 27.67 -15.13
CA GLU A 57 52.63 27.32 -16.28
C GLU A 57 52.28 25.94 -16.88
N LYS A 58 51.95 24.96 -16.03
CA LYS A 58 51.60 23.58 -16.45
C LYS A 58 50.16 23.26 -16.07
N VAL A 59 49.31 23.17 -17.08
CA VAL A 59 47.91 22.74 -16.94
C VAL A 59 47.71 21.38 -17.62
N ARG A 60 46.86 20.55 -17.03
CA ARG A 60 46.42 19.29 -17.65
C ARG A 60 45.22 19.54 -18.55
N ASP A 61 44.98 18.64 -19.50
CA ASP A 61 43.80 18.69 -20.36
C ASP A 61 42.55 18.16 -19.65
N ILE A 62 41.40 18.74 -19.99
CA ILE A 62 40.09 18.18 -19.66
C ILE A 62 39.91 16.89 -20.46
N GLU A 63 39.47 15.80 -19.83
CA GLU A 63 39.31 14.52 -20.53
C GLU A 63 38.00 14.45 -21.31
N ASN A 64 36.88 14.81 -20.68
CA ASN A 64 35.57 14.76 -21.33
C ASN A 64 34.50 15.59 -20.59
N LEU A 65 33.42 15.92 -21.30
CA LEU A 65 32.15 16.34 -20.69
C LEU A 65 31.49 15.14 -20.00
N ALA A 66 31.05 15.33 -18.75
CA ALA A 66 30.32 14.32 -18.01
C ALA A 66 28.83 14.28 -18.41
N LEU A 67 28.28 15.45 -18.76
CA LEU A 67 26.94 15.64 -19.28
C LEU A 67 26.98 16.68 -20.41
N PRO A 68 26.06 16.59 -21.40
CA PRO A 68 26.04 17.50 -22.55
C PRO A 68 25.59 18.92 -22.21
N GLU A 69 24.87 19.12 -21.09
CA GLU A 69 24.36 20.42 -20.66
C GLU A 69 24.94 20.88 -19.30
N PRO A 70 24.96 22.20 -19.02
CA PRO A 70 25.32 22.73 -17.71
C PRO A 70 24.43 22.17 -16.60
N VAL A 71 25.04 21.75 -15.49
CA VAL A 71 24.33 21.27 -14.30
C VAL A 71 24.00 22.40 -13.32
N LEU A 72 24.67 23.55 -13.47
CA LEU A 72 24.44 24.75 -12.66
C LEU A 72 24.39 25.98 -13.55
N THR A 73 23.56 26.94 -13.17
CA THR A 73 23.45 28.25 -13.80
C THR A 73 24.54 29.21 -13.28
N PRO A 74 24.87 30.28 -14.03
CA PRO A 74 25.76 31.33 -13.54
C PRO A 74 25.28 31.96 -12.22
N THR A 75 23.97 32.12 -12.04
CA THR A 75 23.37 32.65 -10.79
C THR A 75 23.59 31.70 -9.60
N GLN A 76 23.46 30.39 -9.81
CA GLN A 76 23.77 29.39 -8.77
C GLN A 76 25.26 29.40 -8.40
N ILE A 77 26.16 29.59 -9.38
CA ILE A 77 27.59 29.70 -9.11
C ILE A 77 27.92 30.99 -8.36
N ALA A 78 27.28 32.10 -8.70
CA ALA A 78 27.42 33.36 -7.95
C ALA A 78 26.92 33.20 -6.50
N LEU A 79 25.77 32.53 -6.31
CA LEU A 79 25.27 32.18 -4.99
C LEU A 79 26.25 31.29 -4.22
N ALA A 80 26.83 30.27 -4.85
CA ALA A 80 27.82 29.40 -4.21
C ALA A 80 29.08 30.18 -3.78
N ARG A 81 29.53 31.16 -4.56
CA ARG A 81 30.62 32.07 -4.19
C ARG A 81 30.25 32.95 -3.00
N TRP A 82 29.03 33.50 -2.97
CA TRP A 82 28.53 34.25 -1.83
C TRP A 82 28.45 33.38 -0.57
N MET A 83 27.89 32.17 -0.67
CA MET A 83 27.79 31.21 0.46
C MET A 83 29.17 30.83 1.01
N ARG A 84 30.17 30.63 0.13
CA ARG A 84 31.56 30.39 0.55
C ARG A 84 32.08 31.52 1.43
N HIS A 85 31.85 32.77 1.02
CA HIS A 85 32.32 33.94 1.75
C HIS A 85 31.57 34.12 3.08
N GLU A 86 30.24 34.01 3.05
CA GLU A 86 29.38 34.21 4.22
C GLU A 86 29.56 33.12 5.28
N TYR A 87 29.67 31.86 4.85
CA TYR A 87 29.66 30.70 5.76
C TYR A 87 31.03 30.02 5.90
N LEU A 88 32.11 30.63 5.37
CA LEU A 88 33.48 30.09 5.42
C LEU A 88 33.58 28.62 4.97
N SER A 89 32.77 28.24 3.97
CA SER A 89 32.74 26.88 3.40
C SER A 89 33.63 26.78 2.15
N THR A 90 33.85 25.57 1.64
CA THR A 90 34.57 25.40 0.36
C THR A 90 33.62 25.62 -0.81
N LEU A 91 34.14 26.19 -1.91
CA LEU A 91 33.32 26.42 -3.12
C LEU A 91 32.68 25.10 -3.62
N THR A 92 33.45 24.01 -3.61
CA THR A 92 32.98 22.67 -3.99
C THR A 92 31.78 22.21 -3.17
N HIS A 93 31.81 22.43 -1.84
CA HIS A 93 30.70 22.03 -0.97
C HIS A 93 29.42 22.81 -1.30
N CYS A 94 29.54 24.13 -1.48
CA CYS A 94 28.41 24.98 -1.87
C CYS A 94 27.83 24.59 -3.24
N LEU A 95 28.68 24.29 -4.23
CA LEU A 95 28.23 23.87 -5.55
C LEU A 95 27.53 22.50 -5.52
N TYR A 96 28.09 21.52 -4.79
CA TYR A 96 27.52 20.18 -4.72
C TYR A 96 26.21 20.13 -3.93
N ALA A 97 26.00 21.03 -2.96
CA ALA A 97 24.74 21.14 -2.24
C ALA A 97 23.56 21.54 -3.14
N MET A 98 23.83 22.19 -4.28
CA MET A 98 22.81 22.59 -5.26
C MET A 98 22.46 21.46 -6.25
N LEU A 99 23.19 20.35 -6.22
CA LEU A 99 22.97 19.22 -7.12
C LEU A 99 22.06 18.17 -6.49
N PRO A 100 21.23 17.46 -7.29
CA PRO A 100 20.44 16.36 -6.78
C PRO A 100 21.31 15.30 -6.10
N PRO A 101 20.84 14.71 -4.98
CA PRO A 101 21.59 13.69 -4.27
C PRO A 101 21.85 12.49 -5.19
N GLY A 102 23.07 11.96 -5.14
CA GLY A 102 23.49 10.80 -5.94
C GLY A 102 23.87 11.13 -7.39
N MET A 103 23.71 12.38 -7.86
CA MET A 103 24.13 12.76 -9.21
C MET A 103 25.64 12.59 -9.41
N ILE A 104 26.44 13.03 -8.44
CA ILE A 104 27.90 12.90 -8.42
C ILE A 104 28.27 11.90 -7.33
N LEU A 105 28.95 10.81 -7.70
CA LEU A 105 29.44 9.80 -6.77
C LEU A 105 30.97 9.82 -6.70
N PRO A 106 31.56 9.58 -5.50
CA PRO A 106 33.00 9.54 -5.37
C PRO A 106 33.62 8.40 -6.20
N PRO A 107 34.86 8.57 -6.67
CA PRO A 107 35.59 7.51 -7.37
C PRO A 107 35.63 6.22 -6.54
N ARG A 108 35.51 5.07 -7.21
CA ARG A 108 35.55 3.76 -6.55
C ARG A 108 36.75 2.97 -7.06
N THR A 109 37.52 2.41 -6.14
CA THR A 109 38.61 1.50 -6.49
C THR A 109 38.04 0.18 -7.01
N VAL A 110 38.43 -0.18 -8.22
CA VAL A 110 38.20 -1.48 -8.83
C VAL A 110 39.54 -2.20 -8.99
N TYR A 111 39.52 -3.51 -8.82
CA TYR A 111 40.68 -4.37 -8.95
C TYR A 111 40.50 -5.23 -10.20
N SER A 112 41.54 -5.31 -11.02
CA SER A 112 41.59 -6.16 -12.21
C SER A 112 42.92 -6.92 -12.24
N LEU A 113 42.98 -8.04 -12.94
CA LEU A 113 44.23 -8.75 -13.18
C LEU A 113 45.06 -8.02 -14.23
N THR A 114 46.38 -8.00 -14.06
CA THR A 114 47.33 -7.33 -14.96
C THR A 114 47.55 -8.11 -16.25
N ALA A 115 47.49 -9.44 -16.20
CA ALA A 115 47.52 -10.34 -17.35
C ALA A 115 46.41 -11.39 -17.18
N ALA A 116 45.58 -11.56 -18.22
CA ALA A 116 44.49 -12.53 -18.21
C ALA A 116 44.96 -13.96 -18.57
N ASP A 117 46.15 -14.08 -19.17
CA ASP A 117 46.60 -15.29 -19.87
C ASP A 117 47.83 -16.00 -19.25
N ASP A 118 48.47 -15.44 -18.23
CA ASP A 118 49.59 -16.13 -17.55
C ASP A 118 49.08 -17.05 -16.44
N GLU A 119 49.59 -18.29 -16.43
CA GLU A 119 49.30 -19.28 -15.38
C GLU A 119 49.51 -18.69 -13.99
N LEU A 120 48.44 -18.70 -13.18
CA LEU A 120 48.49 -18.22 -11.80
C LEU A 120 49.63 -18.92 -11.04
N PRO A 121 50.63 -18.19 -10.51
CA PRO A 121 51.82 -18.81 -9.94
C PRO A 121 51.46 -19.75 -8.79
N SER A 122 52.09 -20.93 -8.76
CA SER A 122 51.79 -22.04 -7.84
C SER A 122 51.91 -21.70 -6.35
N LYS A 123 52.64 -20.63 -5.99
CA LYS A 123 52.84 -20.16 -4.60
C LYS A 123 51.78 -19.15 -4.10
N LEU A 124 50.54 -19.19 -4.58
CA LEU A 124 49.45 -18.33 -4.09
C LEU A 124 48.71 -18.98 -2.90
N SER A 125 48.28 -18.16 -1.93
CA SER A 125 47.36 -18.66 -0.90
C SER A 125 46.03 -19.05 -1.53
N GLY A 126 45.32 -20.04 -0.97
CA GLY A 126 44.02 -20.48 -1.51
C GLY A 126 43.03 -19.32 -1.69
N THR A 127 43.05 -18.35 -0.78
CA THR A 127 42.23 -17.14 -0.88
C THR A 127 42.71 -16.18 -1.97
N ALA A 128 44.01 -15.96 -2.13
CA ALA A 128 44.54 -15.11 -3.21
C ALA A 128 44.25 -15.71 -4.60
N ARG A 129 44.35 -17.04 -4.71
CA ARG A 129 43.99 -17.76 -5.94
C ARG A 129 42.50 -17.61 -6.25
N ALA A 130 41.62 -17.81 -5.25
CA ALA A 130 40.18 -17.63 -5.43
C ALA A 130 39.79 -16.19 -5.83
N VAL A 131 40.48 -15.18 -5.28
CA VAL A 131 40.29 -13.77 -5.70
C VAL A 131 40.72 -13.57 -7.15
N ALA A 132 41.86 -14.11 -7.56
CA ALA A 132 42.34 -13.99 -8.93
C ALA A 132 41.41 -14.71 -9.92
N GLU A 133 41.00 -15.95 -9.64
CA GLU A 133 40.06 -16.69 -10.47
C GLU A 133 38.70 -15.97 -10.61
N LEU A 134 38.22 -15.33 -9.54
CA LEU A 134 37.00 -14.52 -9.59
C LEU A 134 37.16 -13.30 -10.50
N LEU A 135 38.29 -12.59 -10.41
CA LEU A 135 38.59 -11.43 -11.26
C LEU A 135 38.79 -11.83 -12.72
N ALA A 136 39.39 -12.98 -12.99
CA ALA A 136 39.51 -13.53 -14.34
C ALA A 136 38.13 -13.83 -14.96
N ARG A 137 37.22 -14.45 -14.19
CA ARG A 137 35.89 -14.85 -14.67
C ARG A 137 34.91 -13.68 -14.83
N ARG A 138 34.96 -12.68 -13.95
CA ARG A 138 33.97 -11.59 -13.89
C ARG A 138 34.51 -10.22 -14.29
N GLY A 139 35.79 -10.12 -14.58
CA GLY A 139 36.45 -8.85 -14.87
C GLY A 139 36.65 -7.97 -13.62
N PRO A 140 36.78 -6.64 -13.81
CA PRO A 140 37.11 -5.72 -12.72
C PRO A 140 36.02 -5.65 -11.64
N LEU A 141 36.39 -5.92 -10.39
CA LEU A 141 35.45 -5.92 -9.25
C LEU A 141 35.91 -4.99 -8.13
N ARG A 142 34.94 -4.49 -7.35
CA ARG A 142 35.19 -3.75 -6.11
C ARG A 142 35.52 -4.70 -4.97
N LYS A 143 36.26 -4.21 -3.97
CA LYS A 143 36.55 -4.97 -2.73
C LYS A 143 35.28 -5.56 -2.08
N THR A 144 34.20 -4.79 -2.01
CA THR A 144 32.93 -5.25 -1.43
C THR A 144 32.27 -6.37 -2.23
N GLN A 145 32.39 -6.35 -3.57
CA GLN A 145 31.90 -7.42 -4.43
C GLN A 145 32.73 -8.69 -4.28
N ILE A 146 34.06 -8.55 -4.16
CA ILE A 146 34.97 -9.69 -3.88
C ILE A 146 34.62 -10.32 -2.53
N GLN A 147 34.42 -9.50 -1.48
CA GLN A 147 34.00 -9.96 -0.16
C GLN A 147 32.66 -10.69 -0.21
N TYR A 148 31.69 -10.15 -0.94
CA TYR A 148 30.36 -10.75 -1.09
C TYR A 148 30.42 -12.10 -1.81
N HIS A 149 31.09 -12.17 -2.96
CA HIS A 149 31.13 -13.39 -3.78
C HIS A 149 31.94 -14.52 -3.13
N LEU A 150 33.01 -14.20 -2.41
CA LEU A 150 33.85 -15.19 -1.74
C LEU A 150 33.53 -15.36 -0.25
N LYS A 151 32.52 -14.65 0.26
CA LYS A 151 32.15 -14.61 1.69
C LYS A 151 33.36 -14.34 2.62
N LEU A 152 34.26 -13.47 2.20
CA LEU A 152 35.52 -13.19 2.89
C LEU A 152 35.39 -12.02 3.88
N LYS A 153 36.07 -12.14 5.02
CA LYS A 153 36.27 -11.03 5.97
C LYS A 153 37.28 -10.00 5.41
N GLY A 154 37.13 -8.74 5.80
CA GLY A 154 37.92 -7.63 5.25
C GLY A 154 39.43 -7.73 5.44
N GLN A 155 39.91 -8.27 6.56
CA GLN A 155 41.35 -8.49 6.76
C GLN A 155 41.91 -9.54 5.80
N THR A 156 41.19 -10.65 5.59
CA THR A 156 41.60 -11.72 4.68
C THR A 156 41.61 -11.24 3.23
N THR A 157 40.60 -10.47 2.81
CA THR A 157 40.57 -9.84 1.48
C THR A 157 41.74 -8.87 1.28
N ASN A 158 42.07 -8.05 2.28
CA ASN A 158 43.21 -7.13 2.19
C ASN A 158 44.54 -7.88 2.03
N ARG A 159 44.75 -8.96 2.78
CA ARG A 159 45.95 -9.80 2.66
C ARG A 159 46.05 -10.44 1.28
N ALA A 160 44.94 -10.96 0.74
CA ALA A 160 44.90 -11.54 -0.60
C ALA A 160 45.21 -10.49 -1.69
N LEU A 161 44.56 -9.32 -1.65
CA LEU A 161 44.81 -8.23 -2.59
C LEU A 161 46.26 -7.70 -2.48
N ALA A 162 46.81 -7.58 -1.27
CA ALA A 162 48.20 -7.18 -1.06
C ALA A 162 49.19 -8.21 -1.60
N GLN A 163 48.92 -9.51 -1.42
CA GLN A 163 49.75 -10.59 -1.96
C GLN A 163 49.76 -10.57 -3.49
N LEU A 164 48.59 -10.39 -4.12
CA LEU A 164 48.48 -10.29 -5.58
C LEU A 164 49.17 -9.02 -6.11
N ARG A 165 49.01 -7.88 -5.44
CA ARG A 165 49.66 -6.61 -5.82
C ARG A 165 51.18 -6.66 -5.70
N ARG A 166 51.73 -7.29 -4.64
CA ARG A 166 53.20 -7.44 -4.46
C ARG A 166 53.85 -8.30 -5.56
N ARG A 167 53.08 -9.14 -6.22
CA ARG A 167 53.54 -10.01 -7.32
C ARG A 167 53.18 -9.47 -8.69
N ASP A 168 52.74 -8.21 -8.76
CA ASP A 168 52.33 -7.51 -9.98
C ASP A 168 51.15 -8.13 -10.75
N LEU A 169 50.41 -9.04 -10.11
CA LEU A 169 49.27 -9.74 -10.70
C LEU A 169 47.95 -8.95 -10.62
N LEU A 170 47.97 -7.80 -9.94
CA LEU A 170 46.75 -7.04 -9.63
C LEU A 170 46.97 -5.55 -9.89
N LYS A 171 46.17 -5.00 -10.80
CA LYS A 171 46.06 -3.57 -11.04
C LYS A 171 44.89 -3.01 -10.23
N SER A 172 45.12 -1.91 -9.53
CA SER A 172 44.07 -1.15 -8.85
C SER A 172 43.83 0.17 -9.60
N GLU A 173 42.64 0.33 -10.15
CA GLU A 173 42.26 1.54 -10.86
C GLU A 173 41.15 2.27 -10.11
N SER A 174 41.22 3.61 -10.10
CA SER A 174 40.13 4.44 -9.60
C SER A 174 39.14 4.68 -10.74
N LYS A 175 37.98 4.03 -10.68
CA LYS A 175 36.92 4.20 -11.68
C LYS A 175 35.89 5.19 -11.16
N LEU A 176 35.67 6.25 -11.94
CA LEU A 176 34.60 7.21 -11.70
C LEU A 176 33.25 6.53 -12.06
N PRO A 177 32.29 6.41 -11.13
CA PRO A 177 30.95 5.90 -11.46
C PRO A 177 30.31 6.83 -12.49
N PRO A 178 29.47 6.34 -13.42
CA PRO A 178 28.75 7.21 -14.34
C PRO A 178 27.87 8.21 -13.58
N VAL A 179 27.67 9.40 -14.15
CA VAL A 179 26.73 10.39 -13.62
C VAL A 179 25.34 9.78 -13.66
N GLY A 180 24.65 9.77 -12.52
CA GLY A 180 23.34 9.13 -12.45
C GLY A 180 22.74 9.17 -11.05
N GLY A 181 21.75 10.03 -10.88
CA GLY A 181 20.80 10.01 -9.78
C GLY A 181 19.40 10.01 -10.37
N HIS A 182 18.56 9.06 -9.98
CA HIS A 182 17.14 9.18 -10.26
C HIS A 182 16.65 10.38 -9.44
N SER A 183 16.05 11.38 -10.12
CA SER A 183 15.22 12.36 -9.41
C SER A 183 14.28 11.59 -8.49
N ARG A 184 14.13 12.03 -7.24
CA ARG A 184 13.25 11.37 -6.28
C ARG A 184 11.84 11.35 -6.88
N GLN A 185 11.43 10.19 -7.38
CA GLN A 185 10.08 10.02 -7.92
C GLN A 185 9.12 9.96 -6.74
N VAL A 186 8.37 11.03 -6.56
CA VAL A 186 7.27 11.08 -5.60
C VAL A 186 6.02 10.55 -6.30
N ARG A 187 5.31 9.65 -5.64
CA ARG A 187 3.99 9.19 -6.10
C ARG A 187 2.92 10.01 -5.42
N PHE A 188 2.09 10.65 -6.22
CA PHE A 188 0.89 11.35 -5.77
C PHE A 188 -0.34 10.51 -6.10
N VAL A 189 -1.34 10.56 -5.23
CA VAL A 189 -2.67 10.03 -5.52
C VAL A 189 -3.71 11.14 -5.40
N ARG A 190 -4.68 11.14 -6.30
CA ARG A 190 -5.84 12.04 -6.30
C ARG A 190 -7.10 11.22 -6.41
N LEU A 191 -8.15 11.67 -5.72
CA LEU A 191 -9.48 11.10 -5.84
C LEU A 191 -10.13 11.57 -7.15
N LEU A 192 -10.43 10.63 -8.04
CA LEU A 192 -11.11 10.90 -9.31
C LEU A 192 -12.63 10.72 -9.22
N ALA A 193 -13.10 9.97 -8.23
CA ALA A 193 -14.52 9.69 -8.02
C ALA A 193 -15.21 10.88 -7.37
N ASP A 194 -16.45 11.16 -7.79
CA ASP A 194 -17.30 12.16 -7.17
C ASP A 194 -17.94 11.65 -5.87
N ASP A 195 -18.54 12.57 -5.11
CA ASP A 195 -19.15 12.27 -3.81
C ASP A 195 -20.27 11.23 -3.91
N ALA A 196 -21.04 11.23 -5.00
CA ALA A 196 -22.11 10.28 -5.24
C ALA A 196 -21.58 8.86 -5.47
N THR A 197 -20.53 8.73 -6.29
CA THR A 197 -19.85 7.44 -6.52
C THR A 197 -19.23 6.91 -5.23
N ILE A 198 -18.59 7.78 -4.45
CA ILE A 198 -17.99 7.39 -3.16
C ILE A 198 -19.07 6.93 -2.18
N ALA A 199 -20.18 7.66 -2.05
CA ALA A 199 -21.28 7.27 -1.18
C ALA A 199 -21.86 5.89 -1.54
N THR A 200 -21.89 5.56 -2.83
CA THR A 200 -22.38 4.27 -3.36
C THR A 200 -21.37 3.15 -3.13
N ALA A 201 -20.08 3.44 -3.30
CA ALA A 201 -19.00 2.45 -3.16
C ALA A 201 -18.61 2.17 -1.70
N ARG A 202 -18.75 3.15 -0.80
CA ARG A 202 -18.31 3.07 0.61
C ARG A 202 -18.81 1.82 1.36
N PRO A 203 -20.07 1.39 1.21
CA PRO A 203 -20.57 0.16 1.84
C PRO A 203 -19.97 -1.14 1.31
N LEU A 204 -19.38 -1.10 0.11
CA LEU A 204 -18.86 -2.25 -0.61
C LEU A 204 -17.35 -2.43 -0.45
N LEU A 205 -16.67 -1.46 0.19
CA LEU A 205 -15.22 -1.47 0.40
C LEU A 205 -14.77 -2.69 1.21
N GLY A 206 -13.60 -3.23 0.86
CA GLY A 206 -13.03 -4.42 1.48
C GLY A 206 -13.40 -5.71 0.75
N HIS A 207 -13.38 -6.83 1.46
CA HIS A 207 -13.76 -8.13 0.88
C HIS A 207 -15.28 -8.34 0.86
N ASP A 208 -15.78 -9.18 -0.04
CA ASP A 208 -17.21 -9.53 -0.02
C ASP A 208 -17.54 -10.46 1.15
N SER A 209 -18.61 -10.11 1.87
CA SER A 209 -19.07 -10.85 3.05
C SER A 209 -20.60 -10.91 3.05
N ALA A 210 -21.14 -12.12 3.08
CA ALA A 210 -22.59 -12.35 3.15
C ALA A 210 -23.20 -11.77 4.44
N GLN A 211 -22.46 -11.80 5.56
CA GLN A 211 -22.89 -11.17 6.82
C GLN A 211 -22.96 -9.64 6.68
N ALA A 212 -21.98 -9.03 6.01
CA ALA A 212 -21.97 -7.59 5.78
C ALA A 212 -23.08 -7.15 4.81
N ARG A 213 -23.32 -7.90 3.73
CA ARG A 213 -24.44 -7.66 2.79
C ARG A 213 -25.77 -7.69 3.51
N LEU A 214 -26.00 -8.73 4.31
CA LEU A 214 -27.20 -8.91 5.11
C LEU A 214 -27.44 -7.74 6.06
N LEU A 215 -26.42 -7.38 6.85
CA LEU A 215 -26.52 -6.32 7.85
C LEU A 215 -26.70 -4.93 7.21
N TYR A 216 -26.00 -4.66 6.11
CA TYR A 216 -26.15 -3.41 5.36
C TYR A 216 -27.54 -3.30 4.72
N HIS A 217 -28.06 -4.40 4.17
CA HIS A 217 -29.40 -4.44 3.60
C HIS A 217 -30.45 -4.17 4.69
N LEU A 218 -30.40 -4.89 5.82
CA LEU A 218 -31.28 -4.64 6.98
C LEU A 218 -31.24 -3.18 7.47
N ALA A 219 -30.07 -2.55 7.46
CA ALA A 219 -29.92 -1.15 7.88
C ALA A 219 -30.43 -0.14 6.85
N SER A 220 -30.59 -0.55 5.59
CA SER A 220 -30.98 0.30 4.47
C SER A 220 -32.45 0.11 4.08
N THR A 221 -33.03 -1.05 4.38
CA THR A 221 -34.44 -1.34 4.16
C THR A 221 -35.30 -0.51 5.11
N GLY A 222 -36.39 0.06 4.58
CA GLY A 222 -37.37 0.82 5.34
C GLY A 222 -38.30 -0.04 6.21
N ASP A 223 -38.45 -1.31 5.84
CA ASP A 223 -39.28 -2.31 6.50
C ASP A 223 -38.73 -2.66 7.91
N PRO A 224 -39.51 -2.45 8.99
CA PRO A 224 -39.11 -2.81 10.34
C PRO A 224 -39.23 -4.32 10.65
N LEU A 225 -40.01 -5.09 9.88
CA LEU A 225 -40.29 -6.51 10.11
C LEU A 225 -40.06 -7.38 8.85
N PRO A 226 -38.87 -7.30 8.24
CA PRO A 226 -38.61 -8.02 7.00
C PRO A 226 -38.57 -9.54 7.23
N ALA A 227 -39.21 -10.28 6.32
CA ALA A 227 -39.21 -11.74 6.35
C ALA A 227 -37.80 -12.30 6.05
N LEU A 228 -37.44 -13.40 6.71
CA LEU A 228 -36.13 -14.04 6.54
C LEU A 228 -35.83 -14.40 5.08
N ASP A 229 -36.82 -14.95 4.37
CA ASP A 229 -36.66 -15.39 2.99
C ASP A 229 -36.40 -14.23 2.02
N SER A 230 -37.12 -13.10 2.17
CA SER A 230 -36.94 -11.93 1.31
C SER A 230 -35.57 -11.30 1.50
N ILE A 231 -35.09 -11.25 2.75
CA ILE A 231 -33.77 -10.72 3.07
C ILE A 231 -32.67 -11.62 2.56
N CYS A 232 -32.80 -12.94 2.72
CA CYS A 232 -31.81 -13.89 2.22
C CYS A 232 -31.69 -13.84 0.70
N ALA A 233 -32.81 -13.67 -0.01
CA ALA A 233 -32.84 -13.46 -1.45
C ALA A 233 -32.16 -12.14 -1.84
N ALA A 234 -32.51 -11.02 -1.19
CA ALA A 234 -31.95 -9.71 -1.50
C ALA A 234 -30.44 -9.61 -1.18
N ALA A 235 -30.02 -10.16 -0.04
CA ALA A 235 -28.62 -10.20 0.38
C ALA A 235 -27.82 -11.32 -0.31
N LYS A 236 -28.47 -12.18 -1.11
CA LYS A 236 -27.89 -13.39 -1.72
C LYS A 236 -27.11 -14.22 -0.71
N CYS A 237 -27.75 -14.60 0.40
CA CYS A 237 -27.13 -15.34 1.50
C CYS A 237 -27.96 -16.57 1.92
N SER A 238 -27.28 -17.56 2.48
CA SER A 238 -27.90 -18.74 3.12
C SER A 238 -28.20 -18.48 4.61
N ALA A 239 -28.79 -19.46 5.31
CA ALA A 239 -29.12 -19.33 6.74
C ALA A 239 -27.89 -19.20 7.67
N GLY A 240 -26.68 -19.59 7.22
CA GLY A 240 -25.46 -19.55 8.02
C GLY A 240 -25.06 -18.14 8.49
N PRO A 241 -24.90 -17.17 7.56
CA PRO A 241 -24.68 -15.76 7.88
C PRO A 241 -25.69 -15.17 8.86
N VAL A 242 -26.96 -15.51 8.72
CA VAL A 242 -28.03 -15.02 9.62
C VAL A 242 -27.79 -15.51 11.05
N ARG A 243 -27.57 -16.81 11.23
CA ARG A 243 -27.25 -17.39 12.56
C ARG A 243 -25.96 -16.83 13.15
N ALA A 244 -24.98 -16.46 12.32
CA ALA A 244 -23.75 -15.83 12.78
C ALA A 244 -24.00 -14.42 13.34
N LEU A 245 -24.85 -13.62 12.69
CA LEU A 245 -25.24 -12.30 13.18
C LEU A 245 -26.11 -12.38 14.45
N GLU A 246 -26.99 -13.39 14.53
CA GLU A 246 -27.80 -13.66 15.72
C GLU A 246 -26.94 -14.04 16.92
N ARG A 247 -25.95 -14.92 16.74
CA ARG A 247 -24.97 -15.27 17.80
C ARG A 247 -24.16 -14.08 18.30
N ARG A 248 -23.93 -13.06 17.44
CA ARG A 248 -23.30 -11.80 17.82
C ARG A 248 -24.24 -10.83 18.53
N GLY A 249 -25.54 -11.15 18.60
CA GLY A 249 -26.57 -10.31 19.20
C GLY A 249 -26.96 -9.09 18.36
N TRP A 250 -26.58 -9.05 17.08
CA TRP A 250 -26.84 -7.88 16.21
C TRP A 250 -28.23 -7.94 15.57
N ILE A 251 -28.77 -9.15 15.44
CA ILE A 251 -30.12 -9.40 14.96
C ILE A 251 -30.85 -10.38 15.88
N THR A 252 -32.17 -10.40 15.81
CA THR A 252 -33.01 -11.40 16.46
C THR A 252 -33.95 -12.02 15.44
N LEU A 253 -34.03 -13.35 15.43
CA LEU A 253 -34.97 -14.08 14.59
C LEU A 253 -36.20 -14.46 15.39
N THR A 254 -37.39 -14.15 14.86
CA THR A 254 -38.60 -14.75 15.39
C THR A 254 -38.73 -16.19 14.87
N PRO A 255 -39.24 -17.12 15.69
CA PRO A 255 -39.45 -18.49 15.23
C PRO A 255 -40.55 -18.52 14.17
N ARG A 256 -40.46 -19.47 13.23
CA ARG A 256 -41.57 -19.78 12.33
C ARG A 256 -42.74 -20.30 13.17
N GLN A 257 -43.87 -19.62 13.15
CA GLN A 257 -45.05 -20.00 13.90
C GLN A 257 -46.21 -20.38 12.97
N LYS A 258 -46.93 -21.43 13.34
CA LYS A 258 -48.21 -21.77 12.72
C LYS A 258 -49.29 -21.29 13.67
N THR A 259 -50.22 -20.52 13.15
CA THR A 259 -51.29 -19.91 13.93
C THR A 259 -52.62 -20.34 13.35
N VAL A 260 -53.59 -20.61 14.21
CA VAL A 260 -54.95 -20.98 13.84
C VAL A 260 -55.84 -19.79 14.15
N ILE A 261 -56.60 -19.35 13.16
CA ILE A 261 -57.52 -18.22 13.28
C ILE A 261 -58.94 -18.79 13.21
N PRO A 262 -59.79 -18.58 14.23
CA PRO A 262 -61.21 -18.91 14.12
C PRO A 262 -61.88 -17.97 13.12
N LEU A 263 -62.79 -18.53 12.30
CA LEU A 263 -63.53 -17.76 11.30
C LEU A 263 -64.94 -17.37 11.76
N LEU A 264 -65.40 -17.93 12.89
CA LEU A 264 -66.72 -17.68 13.46
C LEU A 264 -66.66 -16.90 14.78
N PRO A 265 -67.74 -16.21 15.17
CA PRO A 265 -67.88 -15.58 16.47
C PRO A 265 -67.81 -16.58 17.64
N VAL A 266 -67.45 -16.07 18.81
CA VAL A 266 -67.24 -16.86 20.04
C VAL A 266 -68.46 -17.67 20.43
N GLU A 267 -69.66 -17.11 20.32
CA GLU A 267 -70.91 -17.76 20.70
C GLU A 267 -71.25 -18.96 19.81
N GLU A 268 -70.87 -18.88 18.54
CA GLU A 268 -71.12 -19.93 17.55
C GLU A 268 -70.11 -21.06 17.69
N LEU A 269 -68.84 -20.73 17.97
CA LEU A 269 -67.82 -21.72 18.32
C LEU A 269 -68.19 -22.50 19.58
N ALA A 270 -68.74 -21.84 20.60
CA ALA A 270 -69.19 -22.48 21.83
C ALA A 270 -70.37 -23.43 21.60
N ARG A 271 -71.35 -23.03 20.77
CA ARG A 271 -72.48 -23.91 20.39
C ARG A 271 -72.01 -25.15 19.64
N LEU A 272 -71.17 -24.98 18.61
CA LEU A 272 -70.61 -26.09 17.84
C LEU A 272 -69.73 -27.02 18.70
N ALA A 273 -69.05 -26.46 19.71
CA ALA A 273 -68.31 -27.28 20.67
C ALA A 273 -69.23 -28.18 21.50
N GLN A 274 -70.39 -27.70 21.95
CA GLN A 274 -71.38 -28.50 22.68
C GLN A 274 -72.01 -29.57 21.79
N GLU A 275 -72.39 -29.25 20.55
CA GLU A 275 -72.97 -30.21 19.61
C GLU A 275 -72.01 -31.36 19.26
N LYS A 276 -70.72 -31.03 19.07
CA LYS A 276 -69.68 -32.02 18.71
C LYS A 276 -69.10 -32.74 19.93
N SER A 277 -69.49 -32.40 21.16
CA SER A 277 -68.91 -32.94 22.41
C SER A 277 -69.01 -34.46 22.55
N SER A 278 -70.08 -35.08 22.02
CA SER A 278 -70.33 -36.52 22.10
C SER A 278 -69.66 -37.30 20.96
N ARG A 279 -69.72 -36.81 19.72
CA ARG A 279 -69.25 -37.50 18.50
C ARG A 279 -67.79 -37.21 18.13
N ALA A 280 -67.28 -36.02 18.46
CA ALA A 280 -65.96 -35.55 18.04
C ALA A 280 -65.25 -34.77 19.17
N ARG A 281 -65.00 -35.45 20.30
CA ARG A 281 -64.43 -34.88 21.54
C ARG A 281 -63.22 -33.95 21.33
N ARG A 282 -62.31 -34.28 20.41
CA ARG A 282 -61.12 -33.46 20.11
C ARG A 282 -61.45 -32.18 19.33
N GLN A 283 -62.43 -32.23 18.42
CA GLN A 283 -62.90 -31.04 17.71
C GLN A 283 -63.63 -30.10 18.68
N ALA A 284 -64.50 -30.66 19.53
CA ALA A 284 -65.17 -29.91 20.58
C ALA A 284 -64.19 -29.21 21.54
N ALA A 285 -63.13 -29.91 21.97
CA ALA A 285 -62.09 -29.31 22.81
C ALA A 285 -61.36 -28.13 22.13
N ILE A 286 -61.06 -28.25 20.83
CA ILE A 286 -60.44 -27.16 20.04
C ILE A 286 -61.38 -25.96 19.94
N LEU A 287 -62.65 -26.20 19.58
CA LEU A 287 -63.65 -25.13 19.44
C LEU A 287 -63.93 -24.43 20.78
N ASN A 288 -64.00 -25.17 21.88
CA ASN A 288 -64.16 -24.62 23.22
C ASN A 288 -62.93 -23.83 23.69
N TYR A 289 -61.72 -24.25 23.29
CA TYR A 289 -60.51 -23.49 23.60
C TYR A 289 -60.46 -22.15 22.83
N LEU A 290 -60.87 -22.17 21.56
CA LEU A 290 -60.89 -21.00 20.69
C LEU A 290 -62.04 -20.03 21.03
N SER A 291 -63.17 -20.50 21.57
CA SER A 291 -64.23 -19.61 22.07
C SER A 291 -63.73 -18.80 23.28
N GLN A 292 -62.89 -19.39 24.14
CA GLN A 292 -62.29 -18.70 25.28
C GLN A 292 -61.12 -17.76 24.89
N HIS A 293 -60.55 -17.93 23.69
CA HIS A 293 -59.41 -17.15 23.19
C HIS A 293 -59.73 -16.60 21.79
N PRO A 294 -60.55 -15.53 21.68
CA PRO A 294 -60.92 -14.92 20.40
C PRO A 294 -59.73 -14.18 19.78
N GLY A 295 -58.87 -14.91 19.07
CA GLY A 295 -57.72 -14.36 18.37
C GLY A 295 -56.89 -15.45 17.69
N PRO A 296 -55.83 -15.06 16.97
CA PRO A 296 -54.88 -16.02 16.40
C PRO A 296 -54.16 -16.81 17.50
N VAL A 297 -54.40 -18.11 17.57
CA VAL A 297 -53.80 -19.00 18.59
C VAL A 297 -52.63 -19.79 17.99
N ASN A 298 -51.50 -19.80 18.68
CA ASN A 298 -50.33 -20.59 18.27
C ASN A 298 -50.64 -22.10 18.28
N TRP A 299 -50.28 -22.78 17.20
CA TRP A 299 -50.49 -24.21 17.00
C TRP A 299 -49.95 -25.10 18.13
N ASN A 300 -48.75 -24.79 18.65
CA ASN A 300 -48.13 -25.61 19.70
C ASN A 300 -48.91 -25.47 21.01
N LEU A 301 -49.39 -24.27 21.32
CA LEU A 301 -50.18 -23.98 22.50
C LEU A 301 -51.57 -24.62 22.40
N LEU A 302 -52.22 -24.54 21.23
CA LEU A 302 -53.48 -25.22 20.96
C LEU A 302 -53.36 -26.76 21.07
N ARG A 303 -52.23 -27.32 20.62
CA ARG A 303 -51.93 -28.75 20.76
C ARG A 303 -51.76 -29.16 22.22
N GLN A 304 -51.10 -28.35 23.04
CA GLN A 304 -50.88 -28.62 24.47
C GLN A 304 -52.16 -28.47 25.29
N ALA A 305 -52.93 -27.39 25.05
CA ALA A 305 -54.10 -27.07 25.86
C ALA A 305 -55.37 -27.85 25.46
N ALA A 306 -55.59 -28.08 24.17
CA ALA A 306 -56.81 -28.71 23.64
C ALA A 306 -56.59 -30.11 23.05
N GLY A 307 -55.37 -30.66 23.15
CA GLY A 307 -55.03 -31.96 22.55
C GLY A 307 -55.16 -31.97 21.02
N ALA A 308 -54.99 -30.81 20.39
CA ALA A 308 -55.25 -30.62 18.97
C ALA A 308 -54.32 -31.48 18.09
N THR A 309 -54.91 -32.23 17.16
CA THR A 309 -54.18 -33.01 16.14
C THR A 309 -54.32 -32.38 14.77
N THR A 310 -53.34 -32.63 13.89
CA THR A 310 -53.34 -32.07 12.53
C THR A 310 -54.58 -32.48 11.74
N GLY A 311 -55.09 -33.71 11.97
CA GLY A 311 -56.32 -34.21 11.35
C GLY A 311 -57.58 -33.50 11.85
N ALA A 312 -57.67 -33.24 13.16
CA ALA A 312 -58.81 -32.52 13.74
C ALA A 312 -58.89 -31.08 13.20
N ILE A 313 -57.76 -30.39 13.09
CA ILE A 313 -57.73 -29.04 12.51
C ILE A 313 -58.01 -29.05 11.02
N ARG A 314 -57.46 -30.00 10.25
CA ARG A 314 -57.78 -30.11 8.82
C ARG A 314 -59.27 -30.32 8.59
N SER A 315 -59.93 -31.13 9.42
CA SER A 315 -61.39 -31.31 9.34
C SER A 315 -62.14 -30.02 9.67
N LEU A 316 -61.73 -29.29 10.71
CA LEU A 316 -62.36 -28.01 11.07
C LEU A 316 -62.09 -26.90 10.04
N GLU A 317 -60.96 -26.94 9.33
CA GLU A 317 -60.70 -26.07 8.17
C GLU A 317 -61.59 -26.43 6.97
N ASN A 318 -61.78 -27.72 6.70
CA ASN A 318 -62.67 -28.18 5.62
C ASN A 318 -64.12 -27.81 5.89
N ASP A 319 -64.54 -27.85 7.15
CA ASP A 319 -65.86 -27.39 7.62
C ASP A 319 -65.98 -25.85 7.58
N GLY A 320 -64.92 -25.11 7.20
CA GLY A 320 -64.92 -23.65 7.09
C GLY A 320 -64.86 -22.91 8.43
N LEU A 321 -64.57 -23.61 9.53
CA LEU A 321 -64.63 -23.06 10.89
C LEU A 321 -63.33 -22.35 11.29
N LEU A 322 -62.20 -22.80 10.74
CA LEU A 322 -60.85 -22.32 11.09
C LEU A 322 -60.01 -22.05 9.84
N ARG A 323 -58.95 -21.24 9.99
CA ARG A 323 -57.90 -21.05 8.98
C ARG A 323 -56.50 -21.12 9.61
N ARG A 324 -55.62 -21.97 9.08
CA ARG A 324 -54.19 -21.93 9.43
C ARG A 324 -53.46 -20.86 8.62
N VAL A 325 -52.70 -20.04 9.33
CA VAL A 325 -51.75 -19.08 8.76
C VAL A 325 -50.35 -19.44 9.24
N THR A 326 -49.39 -19.48 8.33
CA THR A 326 -47.98 -19.65 8.69
C THR A 326 -47.32 -18.29 8.70
N GLN A 327 -46.90 -17.84 9.87
CA GLN A 327 -46.09 -16.64 10.01
C GLN A 327 -44.63 -16.99 9.70
N GLN A 328 -44.05 -16.27 8.73
CA GLN A 328 -42.65 -16.43 8.38
C GLN A 328 -41.76 -15.85 9.48
N PRO A 329 -40.56 -16.43 9.71
CA PRO A 329 -39.56 -15.80 10.56
C PRO A 329 -39.27 -14.38 10.07
N VAL A 330 -39.27 -13.43 10.99
CA VAL A 330 -38.84 -12.05 10.72
C VAL A 330 -37.48 -11.79 11.35
N VAL A 331 -36.70 -10.94 10.71
CA VAL A 331 -35.37 -10.55 11.18
C VAL A 331 -35.44 -9.15 11.76
N LEU A 332 -35.20 -9.04 13.07
CA LEU A 332 -35.18 -7.78 13.78
C LEU A 332 -33.75 -7.28 13.92
N LEU A 333 -33.48 -6.05 13.49
CA LEU A 333 -32.19 -5.41 13.72
C LEU A 333 -32.15 -4.86 15.15
N ARG A 334 -31.18 -5.32 15.97
CA ARG A 334 -31.00 -4.83 17.34
C ARG A 334 -30.14 -3.57 17.45
N LEU A 335 -29.39 -3.28 16.39
CA LEU A 335 -28.51 -2.11 16.30
C LEU A 335 -29.25 -0.92 15.68
N SER A 336 -28.77 0.29 15.95
CA SER A 336 -29.21 1.45 15.17
C SER A 336 -28.82 1.28 13.70
N ARG A 337 -29.56 1.90 12.77
CA ARG A 337 -29.24 1.83 11.33
C ARG A 337 -27.82 2.32 11.01
N GLN A 338 -27.35 3.35 11.70
CA GLN A 338 -25.99 3.87 11.52
C GLN A 338 -24.94 2.89 12.03
N GLU A 339 -25.16 2.31 13.22
CA GLU A 339 -24.24 1.33 13.79
C GLU A 339 -24.18 0.04 12.97
N ALA A 340 -25.31 -0.44 12.46
CA ALA A 340 -25.36 -1.60 11.58
C ALA A 340 -24.55 -1.37 10.29
N LYS A 341 -24.61 -0.16 9.69
CA LYS A 341 -23.78 0.21 8.53
C LYS A 341 -22.29 0.21 8.87
N ARG A 342 -21.90 0.72 10.05
CA ARG A 342 -20.51 0.68 10.53
C ARG A 342 -20.02 -0.76 10.72
N ARG A 343 -20.80 -1.59 11.43
CA ARG A 343 -20.50 -3.02 11.65
C ARG A 343 -20.41 -3.81 10.34
N ALA A 344 -21.20 -3.44 9.33
CA ALA A 344 -21.10 -4.06 8.00
C ALA A 344 -19.76 -3.74 7.32
N LEU A 345 -19.24 -2.52 7.45
CA LEU A 345 -17.93 -2.13 6.93
C LEU A 345 -16.79 -2.81 7.71
N GLU A 346 -16.90 -2.90 9.04
CA GLU A 346 -15.98 -3.67 9.91
C GLU A 346 -15.88 -5.13 9.45
N LEU A 347 -17.03 -5.77 9.20
CA LEU A 347 -17.09 -7.15 8.69
C LEU A 347 -16.42 -7.34 7.33
N ARG A 348 -16.27 -6.28 6.53
CA ARG A 348 -15.56 -6.31 5.25
C ARG A 348 -14.07 -5.96 5.39
N GLY A 349 -13.61 -5.57 6.57
CA GLY A 349 -12.27 -5.02 6.76
C GLY A 349 -12.01 -3.76 5.92
N GLY A 350 -13.07 -3.03 5.56
CA GLY A 350 -13.05 -1.87 4.67
C GLY A 350 -12.68 -0.55 5.35
N GLU A 351 -12.40 -0.56 6.65
CA GLU A 351 -12.18 0.64 7.46
C GLU A 351 -10.98 1.46 6.99
N LYS A 352 -9.88 0.79 6.63
CA LYS A 352 -8.68 1.48 6.11
C LYS A 352 -8.97 2.18 4.80
N GLN A 353 -9.69 1.53 3.89
CA GLN A 353 -10.08 2.09 2.61
C GLN A 353 -11.03 3.28 2.79
N ALA A 354 -11.99 3.17 3.71
CA ALA A 354 -12.88 4.29 4.03
C ALA A 354 -12.12 5.48 4.62
N ALA A 355 -11.17 5.23 5.53
CA ALA A 355 -10.32 6.27 6.10
C ALA A 355 -9.45 6.96 5.04
N VAL A 356 -8.91 6.20 4.08
CA VAL A 356 -8.17 6.76 2.94
C VAL A 356 -9.07 7.65 2.08
N LEU A 357 -10.29 7.22 1.76
CA LEU A 357 -11.23 8.05 1.00
C LEU A 357 -11.61 9.33 1.75
N ASP A 358 -11.85 9.24 3.06
CA ASP A 358 -12.18 10.39 3.91
C ASP A 358 -11.00 11.39 3.96
N LEU A 359 -9.76 10.88 4.00
CA LEU A 359 -8.54 11.70 3.94
C LEU A 359 -8.38 12.38 2.56
N LEU A 360 -8.48 11.61 1.47
CA LEU A 360 -8.35 12.14 0.11
C LEU A 360 -9.43 13.19 -0.21
N ARG A 361 -10.65 13.02 0.33
CA ARG A 361 -11.74 13.98 0.18
C ARG A 361 -11.49 15.29 0.92
N ARG A 362 -10.76 15.27 2.05
CA ARG A 362 -10.40 16.48 2.81
C ARG A 362 -9.31 17.30 2.12
N GLU A 363 -8.33 16.65 1.48
CA GLU A 363 -7.16 17.34 0.94
C GLU A 363 -7.33 17.88 -0.49
N GLY A 364 -8.41 17.51 -1.20
CA GLY A 364 -8.89 18.19 -2.42
C GLY A 364 -8.08 17.98 -3.71
N ASP A 365 -6.74 17.92 -3.62
CA ASP A 365 -5.85 17.93 -4.79
C ASP A 365 -4.96 16.68 -4.89
N GLN A 366 -3.91 16.54 -4.08
CA GLN A 366 -2.95 15.43 -4.18
C GLN A 366 -2.33 15.10 -2.83
N VAL A 367 -2.33 13.82 -2.46
CA VAL A 367 -1.72 13.36 -1.19
C VAL A 367 -0.44 12.59 -1.47
N TRP A 368 0.57 12.86 -0.64
CA TRP A 368 1.88 12.20 -0.68
C TRP A 368 1.77 10.75 -0.22
N VAL A 369 2.31 9.82 -1.00
CA VAL A 369 2.42 8.41 -0.61
C VAL A 369 3.90 8.05 -0.46
N SER A 370 4.32 7.77 0.77
CA SER A 370 5.70 7.44 1.14
C SER A 370 6.06 5.98 0.90
#